data_AF-A0A7S1NZ35-F1
#
_entry.id   AF-A0A7S1NZ35-F1
#
_cell.length_a   1.000
_cell.length_b   1.000
_cell.length_c   1.000
_cell.angle_alpha   90.00
_cell.angle_beta   90.00
_cell.angle_gamma   90.00
#
_symmetry.space_group_name_H-M   'P 1'
#
loop_
_entity.id
_entity.type
_entity.pdbx_description
1 polymer ?
#
loop_
_entity_poly.entity_id
_entity_poly.type
_entity_poly.pdbx_seq_one_letter_code
_entity_poly.pdbx_strand_id
1 'polypeptide(L)'
;DEAVVPSRLHGVTTGSEDADDLVKQAAGGVDAFRQITRTAAASAEKEIEVISSEIKQLITANGGTIEPQQKDGRMQLNVGGTVFSISVKRLLHRKMKTTYLSTLLLH
;
A
#
# COMPACT_ATOMS: atom_id res chain seq x y z
N ASP A 1 14.79 -71.99 2.53
CA ASP A 1 14.55 -70.53 2.48
C ASP A 1 13.72 -70.09 3.65
N GLU A 2 14.41 -69.77 4.74
CA GLU A 2 13.81 -69.20 5.93
C GLU A 2 13.83 -67.68 5.74
N ALA A 3 12.65 -67.07 5.56
CA ALA A 3 12.52 -65.63 5.44
C ALA A 3 12.88 -64.98 6.79
N VAL A 4 13.97 -64.23 6.82
CA VAL A 4 14.41 -63.47 8.00
C VAL A 4 13.36 -62.40 8.29
N VAL A 5 12.53 -62.66 9.30
CA VAL A 5 11.55 -61.69 9.78
C VAL A 5 12.30 -60.55 10.46
N PRO A 6 12.12 -59.28 10.04
CA PRO A 6 12.86 -58.16 10.62
C PRO A 6 12.55 -58.03 12.11
N SER A 7 13.61 -57.96 12.93
CA SER A 7 13.51 -57.75 14.37
C SER A 7 12.76 -56.45 14.68
N ARG A 8 11.94 -56.43 15.74
CA ARG A 8 11.21 -55.22 16.20
C ARG A 8 12.13 -54.06 16.59
N LEU A 9 13.42 -54.33 16.82
CA LEU A 9 14.46 -53.32 17.05
C LEU A 9 15.01 -52.69 15.77
N HIS A 10 14.76 -53.28 14.59
CA HIS A 10 15.33 -52.83 13.33
C HIS A 10 14.89 -51.40 13.00
N GLY A 11 13.60 -51.09 13.14
CA GLY A 11 13.05 -49.74 12.95
C GLY A 11 13.55 -48.69 13.95
N VAL A 12 14.12 -49.10 15.10
CA VAL A 12 14.75 -48.18 16.06
C VAL A 12 16.21 -47.89 15.68
N THR A 13 16.88 -48.84 15.03
CA THR A 13 18.30 -48.73 14.66
C THR A 13 18.57 -48.15 13.27
N THR A 14 17.62 -48.27 12.33
CA THR A 14 17.81 -47.82 10.94
C THR A 14 17.07 -46.52 10.60
N GLY A 15 16.27 -45.99 11.53
CA GLY A 15 15.33 -44.92 11.20
C GLY A 15 14.15 -45.42 10.34
N SER A 16 13.11 -44.60 10.24
CA SER A 16 11.93 -44.90 9.42
C SER A 16 12.04 -44.13 8.11
N GLU A 17 12.45 -44.81 7.04
CA GLU A 17 12.56 -44.23 5.69
C GLU A 17 11.21 -43.64 5.23
N ASP A 18 10.11 -44.32 5.55
CA ASP A 18 8.75 -43.83 5.28
C ASP A 18 8.47 -42.48 5.99
N ALA A 19 8.92 -42.33 7.24
CA ALA A 19 8.76 -41.07 7.97
C ALA A 19 9.64 -39.97 7.37
N ASP A 20 10.87 -40.28 6.96
CA ASP A 20 11.77 -39.32 6.31
C ASP A 20 11.22 -38.84 4.97
N ASP A 21 10.61 -39.72 4.19
CA ASP A 21 9.98 -39.36 2.92
C ASP A 21 8.71 -38.53 3.12
N LEU A 22 7.92 -38.80 4.16
CA LEU A 22 6.80 -37.94 4.55
C LEU A 22 7.28 -36.54 4.98
N VAL A 23 8.38 -36.45 5.72
CA VAL A 23 8.97 -35.16 6.13
C VAL A 23 9.49 -34.39 4.91
N LYS A 24 10.13 -35.06 3.95
CA LYS A 24 10.57 -34.41 2.69
C LYS A 24 9.39 -33.91 1.87
N GLN A 25 8.31 -34.68 1.76
CA GLN A 25 7.10 -34.26 1.05
C GLN A 25 6.44 -33.06 1.74
N ALA A 26 6.35 -33.07 3.07
CA ALA A 26 5.83 -31.95 3.84
C ALA A 26 6.70 -30.69 3.67
N ALA A 27 8.03 -30.83 3.71
CA ALA A 27 8.97 -29.73 3.48
C ALA A 27 8.80 -29.14 2.07
N GLY A 28 8.70 -29.98 1.04
CA GLY A 28 8.44 -29.54 -0.33
C GLY A 28 7.10 -28.80 -0.48
N GLY A 29 6.06 -29.26 0.23
CA GLY A 29 4.76 -28.59 0.27
C GLY A 29 4.82 -27.20 0.93
N VAL A 30 5.56 -27.08 2.03
CA VAL A 30 5.77 -25.79 2.72
C VAL A 30 6.56 -24.81 1.86
N ASP A 31 7.61 -25.29 1.17
CA ASP A 31 8.41 -24.45 0.27
C ASP A 31 7.59 -23.97 -0.93
N ALA A 32 6.78 -24.84 -1.53
CA ALA A 32 5.86 -24.46 -2.60
C ALA A 32 4.84 -23.42 -2.12
N PHE A 33 4.24 -23.61 -0.94
CA PHE A 33 3.31 -22.65 -0.36
C PHE A 33 3.99 -21.29 -0.14
N ARG A 34 5.19 -21.28 0.43
CA ARG A 34 5.99 -20.08 0.65
C ARG A 34 6.28 -19.33 -0.66
N GLN A 35 6.60 -20.06 -1.74
CA GLN A 35 6.85 -19.46 -3.04
C GLN A 35 5.58 -18.85 -3.65
N ILE A 36 4.44 -19.52 -3.54
CA ILE A 36 3.14 -19.00 -3.98
C ILE A 36 2.79 -17.73 -3.21
N THR A 37 2.89 -17.73 -1.88
CA THR A 37 2.58 -16.55 -1.06
C THR A 37 3.49 -15.38 -1.40
N ARG A 38 4.80 -15.62 -1.62
CA ARG A 38 5.73 -14.56 -2.02
C ARG A 38 5.39 -13.96 -3.38
N THR A 39 4.98 -14.80 -4.33
CA THR A 39 4.59 -14.37 -5.67
C THR A 39 3.29 -13.57 -5.63
N ALA A 40 2.30 -14.03 -4.85
CA ALA A 40 1.04 -13.32 -4.64
C ALA A 40 1.25 -11.96 -3.98
N ALA A 41 2.10 -11.88 -2.95
CA ALA A 41 2.46 -10.62 -2.29
C ALA A 41 3.12 -9.63 -3.25
N ALA A 42 4.09 -10.09 -4.05
CA ALA A 42 4.74 -9.24 -5.04
C ALA A 42 3.77 -8.74 -6.14
N SER A 43 2.81 -9.57 -6.55
CA SER A 43 1.77 -9.16 -7.49
C SER A 43 0.86 -8.10 -6.90
N ALA A 44 0.43 -8.29 -5.65
CA ALA A 44 -0.42 -7.33 -4.94
C ALA A 44 0.29 -5.98 -4.72
N GLU A 45 1.57 -5.97 -4.36
CA GLU A 45 2.36 -4.74 -4.25
C GLU A 45 2.42 -3.98 -5.58
N LYS A 46 2.63 -4.69 -6.69
CA LYS A 46 2.64 -4.10 -8.03
C LYS A 46 1.27 -3.52 -8.43
N GLU A 47 0.19 -4.23 -8.12
CA GLU A 47 -1.18 -3.73 -8.37
C GLU A 47 -1.47 -2.46 -7.57
N ILE A 48 -1.06 -2.42 -6.29
CA ILE A 48 -1.19 -1.23 -5.44
C ILE A 48 -0.39 -0.05 -6.02
N GLU A 49 0.83 -0.29 -6.53
CA GLU A 49 1.66 0.73 -7.15
C GLU A 49 0.99 1.33 -8.40
N VAL A 50 0.43 0.47 -9.26
CA VAL A 50 -0.31 0.89 -10.46
C VAL A 50 -1.52 1.75 -10.07
N ILE A 51 -2.35 1.28 -9.15
CA ILE A 51 -3.53 2.03 -8.68
C ILE A 51 -3.11 3.37 -8.06
N SER A 52 -2.04 3.37 -7.26
CA SER A 52 -1.51 4.61 -6.66
C SER A 52 -1.09 5.60 -7.76
N SER A 53 -0.42 5.14 -8.81
CA SER A 53 -0.02 5.96 -9.94
C SER A 53 -1.22 6.53 -10.71
N GLU A 54 -2.24 5.71 -10.98
CA GLU A 54 -3.46 6.15 -11.65
C GLU A 54 -4.21 7.21 -10.85
N ILE A 55 -4.35 7.02 -9.53
CA ILE A 55 -4.96 8.01 -8.63
C ILE A 55 -4.17 9.32 -8.65
N LYS A 56 -2.84 9.23 -8.57
CA LYS A 56 -1.95 10.40 -8.63
C LYS A 56 -2.13 11.16 -9.95
N GLN A 57 -2.19 10.43 -11.07
CA GLN A 57 -2.43 11.03 -12.39
C GLN A 57 -3.79 11.72 -12.45
N LEU A 58 -4.86 11.07 -11.97
CA LEU A 58 -6.21 11.66 -11.91
C LEU A 58 -6.23 12.95 -11.07
N ILE A 59 -5.55 12.97 -9.93
CA ILE A 59 -5.43 14.17 -9.09
C ILE A 59 -4.75 15.29 -9.89
N THR A 60 -3.61 15.01 -10.51
CA THR A 60 -2.84 16.02 -11.26
C THR A 60 -3.58 16.52 -12.52
N ALA A 61 -4.28 15.63 -13.24
CA ALA A 61 -5.05 15.98 -14.42
C ALA A 61 -6.22 16.94 -14.10
N ASN A 62 -6.77 16.83 -12.89
CA ASN A 62 -7.82 17.73 -12.40
C ASN A 62 -7.26 18.99 -11.69
N GLY A 63 -5.96 19.27 -11.84
CA GLY A 63 -5.31 20.44 -11.24
C GLY A 63 -5.05 20.32 -9.73
N GLY A 64 -5.22 19.13 -9.15
CA GLY A 64 -4.85 18.82 -7.78
C GLY A 64 -3.34 18.62 -7.63
N THR A 65 -2.85 18.72 -6.39
CA THR A 65 -1.44 18.48 -6.04
C THR A 65 -1.35 17.29 -5.08
N ILE A 66 -0.41 16.38 -5.33
CA ILE A 66 -0.25 15.12 -4.58
C ILE A 66 0.27 15.39 -3.16
N GLU A 67 1.15 16.37 -3.03
CA GLU A 67 1.55 16.89 -1.73
C GLU A 67 0.77 18.17 -1.43
N PRO A 68 0.26 18.35 -0.20
CA PRO A 68 -0.19 19.66 0.22
C PRO A 68 1.04 20.57 0.13
N GLN A 69 1.05 21.47 -0.86
CA GLN A 69 2.05 22.52 -0.92
C GLN A 69 2.09 23.14 0.48
N GLN A 70 3.24 23.06 1.15
CA GLN A 70 3.51 23.83 2.36
C GLN A 70 3.52 25.31 1.96
N LYS A 71 2.35 25.85 1.62
CA LYS A 71 2.09 27.26 1.74
C LYS A 71 1.90 27.45 3.24
N ASP A 72 2.42 28.54 3.78
CA ASP A 72 2.35 28.95 5.20
C ASP A 72 0.90 29.14 5.74
N GLY A 73 -0.08 28.48 5.13
CA GLY A 73 -1.49 28.69 5.28
C GLY A 73 -1.90 30.07 4.81
N ARG A 74 -1.10 30.75 3.98
CA ARG A 74 -1.34 32.12 3.48
C ARG A 74 -1.41 32.17 1.95
N MET A 75 -2.39 32.90 1.45
CA MET A 75 -2.67 33.14 0.03
C MET A 75 -2.53 34.64 -0.25
N GLN A 76 -1.86 34.99 -1.34
CA GLN A 76 -1.86 36.37 -1.84
C GLN A 76 -3.04 36.56 -2.79
N LEU A 77 -3.78 37.65 -2.61
CA LEU A 77 -4.97 38.01 -3.38
C LEU A 77 -4.82 39.44 -3.89
N ASN A 78 -5.04 39.65 -5.18
CA ASN A 78 -5.03 40.97 -5.81
C ASN A 78 -6.46 41.47 -5.99
N VAL A 79 -6.76 42.65 -5.46
CA VAL A 79 -8.10 43.21 -5.38
C VAL A 79 -8.03 44.70 -5.63
N GLY A 80 -8.64 45.15 -6.74
CA GLY A 80 -8.58 46.54 -7.15
C GLY A 80 -7.15 47.08 -7.30
N GLY A 81 -6.18 46.23 -7.67
CA GLY A 81 -4.77 46.59 -7.82
C GLY A 81 -3.93 46.51 -6.53
N THR A 82 -4.52 46.15 -5.39
CA THR A 82 -3.79 45.96 -4.12
C THR A 82 -3.63 44.47 -3.83
N VAL A 83 -2.39 44.04 -3.54
CA VAL A 83 -2.09 42.64 -3.15
C VAL A 83 -2.08 42.51 -1.63
N PHE A 84 -2.91 41.62 -1.07
CA PHE A 84 -2.90 41.29 0.36
C PHE A 84 -2.65 39.81 0.63
N SER A 85 -1.97 39.53 1.75
CA SER A 85 -1.69 38.17 2.23
C SER A 85 -2.68 37.75 3.31
N ILE A 86 -3.55 36.79 3.03
CA ILE A 86 -4.59 36.29 3.94
C ILE A 86 -4.39 34.81 4.24
N SER A 87 -4.72 34.38 5.47
CA SER A 87 -4.70 32.95 5.77
C SER A 87 -5.82 32.18 5.05
N VAL A 88 -5.50 31.06 4.42
CA VAL A 88 -6.43 30.10 3.80
C VAL A 88 -7.47 29.63 4.82
N LYS A 89 -7.07 29.36 6.07
CA LYS A 89 -8.02 28.99 7.15
C LYS A 89 -9.06 30.09 7.39
N ARG A 90 -8.68 31.37 7.28
CA ARG A 90 -9.62 32.49 7.43
C ARG A 90 -10.54 32.63 6.23
N LEU A 91 -10.07 32.35 5.00
CA LEU A 91 -10.91 32.34 3.79
C LEU A 91 -12.00 31.26 3.84
N LEU A 92 -11.70 30.10 4.43
CA LEU A 92 -12.65 28.98 4.57
C LEU A 92 -13.72 29.21 5.64
N HIS A 93 -13.57 30.25 6.48
CA HIS A 93 -14.56 30.59 7.48
C HIS A 93 -15.86 31.08 6.80
N ARG A 94 -17.02 30.56 7.21
CA ARG A 94 -18.32 30.79 6.54
C ARG A 94 -18.60 32.27 6.22
N LYS A 95 -18.33 33.16 7.17
CA LYS A 95 -18.50 34.62 7.03
C LYS A 95 -17.57 35.22 5.95
N MET A 96 -16.34 34.75 5.85
CA MET A 96 -15.38 35.22 4.83
C MET A 96 -15.73 34.69 3.44
N LYS A 97 -16.24 33.45 3.34
CA LYS A 97 -16.70 32.86 2.08
C LYS A 97 -17.89 33.61 1.47
N THR A 98 -18.87 34.03 2.28
CA THR A 98 -20.05 34.76 1.77
C THR A 98 -19.84 36.24 1.58
N THR A 99 -18.97 36.89 2.35
CA THR A 99 -18.78 38.34 2.22
C THR A 99 -17.61 38.66 1.30
N TYR A 100 -16.44 38.06 1.55
CA TYR A 100 -15.19 38.45 0.92
C TYR A 100 -15.08 37.91 -0.51
N LEU A 101 -15.29 36.61 -0.71
CA LEU A 101 -15.26 35.99 -2.05
C LEU A 101 -16.34 36.58 -2.96
N SER A 102 -17.53 36.86 -2.42
CA SER A 102 -18.59 37.52 -3.20
C SER A 102 -18.22 38.94 -3.60
N THR A 103 -17.63 39.76 -2.71
CA THR A 103 -17.17 41.12 -3.10
C THR A 103 -16.02 41.11 -4.11
N LEU A 104 -15.19 40.05 -4.10
CA LEU A 104 -14.04 39.89 -4.99
C LEU A 104 -14.41 39.41 -6.40
N LEU A 105 -15.50 38.66 -6.53
CA LEU A 105 -15.97 38.14 -7.82
C LEU A 105 -16.94 39.10 -8.53
N LEU A 106 -17.38 40.16 -7.83
CA LEU A 106 -18.36 41.13 -8.32
C LEU A 106 -17.74 42.48 -8.75
N HIS A 107 -16.42 42.61 -8.71
CA HIS A 107 -15.65 43.76 -9.23
C HIS A 107 -14.56 43.25 -10.18
#